data_AF-A0A535PYA4-F1
#
_entry.id   AF-A0A535PYA4-F1
#
_cell.length_a   1.000
_cell.length_b   1.000
_cell.length_c   1.000
_cell.angle_alpha   90.00
_cell.angle_beta   90.00
_cell.angle_gamma   90.00
#
_symmetry.space_group_name_H-M   'P 1'
#
loop_
_entity.id
_entity.type
_entity.pdbx_description
1 polymer ?
#
loop_
_entity_poly.entity_id
_entity_poly.type
_entity_poly.pdbx_seq_one_letter_code
_entity_poly.pdbx_strand_id
1 'polypeptide(L)' 'MSSWIMRRATPHDWPKIAALLATADLPLAGAEAHLSDFFLAFRDDVLIGSAGLERYGDTALLRSVAVA' A
#
# COMPACT_ATOMS: atom_id res chain seq x y z
N MET A 1 17.31 8.81 15.58
CA MET A 1 17.34 7.56 14.79
C MET A 1 15.96 7.41 14.18
N SER A 2 15.83 7.29 12.86
CA SER A 2 14.51 7.12 12.24
C SER A 2 13.99 5.71 12.49
N SER A 3 12.71 5.62 12.88
CA SER A 3 11.98 4.37 13.07
C SER A 3 11.53 3.82 11.72
N TRP A 4 11.52 2.50 11.58
CA TRP A 4 10.94 1.82 10.41
C TRP A 4 9.88 0.83 10.87
N ILE A 5 8.69 0.93 10.29
CA ILE A 5 7.55 0.07 10.64
C ILE A 5 6.92 -0.45 9.35
N MET A 6 6.65 -1.75 9.33
CA MET A 6 5.78 -2.36 8.33
C MET A 6 4.51 -2.87 8.99
N ARG A 7 3.36 -2.55 8.41
CA ARG A 7 2.06 -3.02 8.90
C ARG A 7 1.05 -3.14 7.77
N ARG A 8 -0.04 -3.85 8.04
CA ARG A 8 -1.20 -3.83 7.14
C ARG A 8 -1.83 -2.44 7.11
N ALA A 9 -2.43 -2.12 5.98
CA ALA A 9 -3.22 -0.91 5.83
C ALA A 9 -4.49 -0.96 6.67
N THR A 10 -4.96 0.23 7.04
CA THR A 10 -6.26 0.49 7.64
C THR A 10 -7.08 1.36 6.69
N PRO A 11 -8.40 1.48 6.87
CA PRO A 11 -9.21 2.40 6.08
C PRO A 11 -8.68 3.85 6.06
N HIS A 12 -8.05 4.30 7.15
CA HIS A 12 -7.49 5.64 7.27
C HIS A 12 -6.23 5.88 6.42
N ASP A 13 -5.60 4.82 5.90
CA ASP A 13 -4.38 4.95 5.11
C ASP A 13 -4.65 5.22 3.63
N TRP A 14 -5.89 5.00 3.15
CA TRP A 14 -6.22 5.12 1.73
C TRP A 14 -5.79 6.45 1.09
N PRO A 15 -6.03 7.63 1.70
CA PRO A 15 -5.58 8.88 1.10
C PRO A 15 -4.07 8.95 0.87
N LYS A 16 -3.27 8.37 1.78
CA LYS A 16 -1.79 8.31 1.66
C LYS A 16 -1.36 7.32 0.59
N ILE A 17 -2.02 6.16 0.51
CA ILE A 17 -1.75 5.14 -0.51
C ILE A 17 -2.09 5.69 -1.90
N ALA A 18 -3.27 6.29 -2.07
CA ALA A 18 -3.70 6.86 -3.34
C ALA A 18 -2.73 7.94 -3.85
N ALA A 19 -2.23 8.79 -2.94
CA ALA A 19 -1.21 9.77 -3.28
C ALA A 19 0.10 9.11 -3.75
N LEU A 20 0.61 8.11 -3.02
CA LEU A 20 1.82 7.37 -3.40
C LEU A 20 1.68 6.68 -4.76
N LEU A 21 0.54 6.00 -4.99
CA LEU A 21 0.27 5.34 -6.26
C LEU A 21 0.18 6.35 -7.42
N ALA A 22 -0.48 7.48 -7.20
CA ALA A 22 -0.55 8.55 -8.20
C ALA A 22 0.83 9.14 -8.52
N THR A 23 1.71 9.33 -7.52
CA THR A 23 3.09 9.78 -7.76
C THR A 23 3.93 8.77 -8.54
N ALA A 24 3.59 7.48 -8.43
CA ALA A 24 4.22 6.40 -9.17
C ALA A 24 3.55 6.11 -10.53
N ASP A 25 2.59 6.94 -10.96
CA ASP A 25 1.78 6.77 -12.17
C ASP A 25 1.05 5.41 -12.23
N LEU A 26 0.65 4.90 -11.05
CA LEU A 26 -0.06 3.63 -10.93
C LEU A 26 -1.59 3.83 -10.90
N PRO A 27 -2.35 2.92 -11.55
CA PRO A 27 -3.80 2.98 -11.51
C PRO A 27 -4.37 2.84 -10.08
N LEU A 28 -5.32 3.70 -9.73
CA LEU A 28 -6.08 3.63 -8.47
C LEU A 28 -7.31 2.71 -8.58
N ALA A 29 -7.79 2.47 -9.79
CA ALA A 29 -9.00 1.70 -10.04
C ALA A 29 -8.92 0.30 -9.41
N GLY A 30 -9.87 0.00 -8.52
CA GLY A 30 -9.98 -1.27 -7.81
C GLY A 30 -8.97 -1.49 -6.68
N ALA A 31 -7.99 -0.60 -6.46
CA ALA A 31 -7.03 -0.78 -5.36
C ALA A 31 -7.68 -0.62 -3.98
N GLU A 32 -8.63 0.32 -3.83
CA GLU A 32 -9.35 0.55 -2.55
C GLU A 32 -10.15 -0.69 -2.10
N ALA A 33 -10.70 -1.44 -3.05
CA ALA A 33 -11.47 -2.65 -2.76
C ALA A 33 -10.63 -3.76 -2.10
N HIS A 34 -9.31 -3.74 -2.29
CA HIS A 34 -8.37 -4.70 -1.72
C HIS A 34 -7.51 -4.10 -0.60
N LEU A 35 -7.90 -2.93 -0.06
CA LEU A 35 -7.12 -2.19 0.93
C LEU A 35 -6.72 -3.04 2.15
N SER A 36 -7.59 -3.95 2.61
CA SER A 36 -7.30 -4.81 3.76
C SER A 36 -6.07 -5.71 3.58
N ASP A 37 -5.67 -5.96 2.33
CA ASP A 37 -4.56 -6.83 1.96
C ASP A 37 -3.32 -6.03 1.52
N PHE A 38 -3.31 -4.71 1.72
CA PHE A 38 -2.13 -3.89 1.53
C PHE A 38 -1.18 -3.97 2.71
N PHE A 39 0.11 -4.07 2.40
CA PHE A 39 1.22 -3.87 3.31
C PHE A 39 1.86 -2.51 3.03
N LEU A 40 2.13 -1.78 4.10
CA LEU A 40 2.66 -0.43 4.07
C LEU A 40 3.98 -0.36 4.81
N ALA A 41 4.94 0.37 4.24
CA ALA A 41 6.21 0.69 4.87
C ALA A 41 6.22 2.16 5.30
N PHE A 42 6.55 2.40 6.57
CA PHE A 42 6.68 3.72 7.15
C PHE A 42 8.10 3.97 7.61
N ARG A 43 8.59 5.19 7.36
CA ARG A 43 9.75 5.76 8.06
C ARG A 43 9.25 6.88 8.94
N ASP A 44 9.41 6.71 10.25
CA ASP A 44 8.71 7.49 11.26
C ASP A 44 7.19 7.43 11.00
N ASP A 45 6.51 8.54 10.72
CA ASP A 45 5.07 8.57 10.39
C ASP A 45 4.76 8.74 8.90
N VAL A 46 5.81 8.72 8.06
CA VAL A 46 5.70 8.94 6.62
C VAL A 46 5.57 7.61 5.90
N LEU A 47 4.49 7.46 5.11
CA LEU A 47 4.33 6.34 4.20
C LEU A 47 5.34 6.46 3.07
N ILE A 48 6.22 5.47 2.94
CA ILE A 48 7.31 5.46 1.94
C ILE A 48 7.20 4.27 0.99
N GLY A 49 6.29 3.32 1.24
CA GLY A 49 6.08 2.21 0.35
C GLY A 49 4.75 1.50 0.56
N SER A 50 4.22 0.92 -0.51
CA SER A 50 3.00 0.11 -0.52
C SER A 50 3.18 -1.15 -1.35
N ALA A 51 2.47 -2.22 -0.98
CA ALA A 51 2.28 -3.41 -1.81
C ALA A 51 0.92 -4.03 -1.50
N GLY A 52 0.07 -4.19 -2.51
CA GLY A 52 -1.25 -4.84 -2.39
C GLY A 52 -1.19 -6.31 -2.78
N LEU A 53 -1.91 -7.16 -2.04
CA LEU A 53 -2.12 -8.56 -2.38
C LEU A 53 -3.59 -8.81 -2.69
N GLU A 54 -3.90 -9.25 -3.90
CA GLU A 54 -5.24 -9.67 -4.25
C GLU A 54 -5.30 -11.20 -4.22
N ARG A 55 -5.95 -11.75 -3.19
CA ARG A 55 -5.89 -13.19 -2.88
C ARG A 55 -6.90 -14.00 -3.70
N TYR A 56 -6.41 -15.11 -4.25
CA TYR A 56 -7.14 -16.12 -5.00
C TYR A 56 -6.80 -17.51 -4.41
N GLY A 57 -7.51 -17.89 -3.34
CA GLY A 57 -7.23 -19.10 -2.58
C GLY A 57 -5.82 -19.07 -1.97
N ASP A 58 -4.97 -20.01 -2.38
CA ASP A 58 -3.58 -20.15 -1.91
C ASP A 58 -2.58 -19.30 -2.72
N THR A 59 -3.05 -18.59 -3.75
CA THR A 59 -2.24 -17.69 -4.57
C THR A 59 -2.68 -16.24 -4.37
N ALA A 60 -1.82 -15.29 -4.72
CA ALA A 60 -2.17 -13.87 -4.71
C ALA A 60 -1.49 -13.14 -5.86
N LEU A 61 -2.23 -12.21 -6.47
CA LEU A 61 -1.67 -11.24 -7.40
C LEU A 61 -1.03 -10.12 -6.59
N LEU A 62 0.27 -9.90 -6.80
CA LEU A 62 0.97 -8.72 -6.29
C LEU A 62 0.64 -7.52 -7.18
N ARG A 63 0.14 -6.44 -6.58
CA ARG A 63 -0.29 -5.23 -7.29
C ARG A 63 0.06 -3.96 -6.51
N SER A 64 -0.03 -2.82 -7.19
CA SER A 64 0.11 -1.49 -6.54
C SER A 64 1.38 -1.35 -5.69
N VAL A 65 2.50 -1.88 -6.20
CA VAL A 65 3.81 -1.82 -5.54
C VAL A 65 4.49 -0.50 -5.89
N ALA A 66 4.73 0.33 -4.89
CA ALA A 66 5.34 1.64 -5.07
C ALA A 66 6.26 1.99 -3.89
N VAL A 67 7.28 2.79 -4.16
CA VAL A 67 8.23 3.35 -3.18
C VAL A 67 8.48 4.81 -3.57
N ALA A 68 8.54 5.71 -2.58
CA ALA A 68 8.84 7.13 -2.76
C ALA A 68 10.33 7.46 -2.56
#